data_AF-A0A8T7AIY2-F1
#
_entry.id   AF-A0A8T7AIY2-F1
#
_cell.length_a   1.000
_cell.length_b   1.000
_cell.length_c   1.000
_cell.angle_alpha   90.00
_cell.angle_beta   90.00
_cell.angle_gamma   90.00
#
_symmetry.space_group_name_H-M   'P 1'
#
loop_
_entity.id
_entity.type
_entity.pdbx_description
1 polymer ?
#
loop_
_entity_poly.entity_id
_entity_poly.type
_entity_poly.pdbx_seq_one_letter_code
_entity_poly.pdbx_strand_id
1 'polypeptide(L)'
;MQNFNPYEWAGEDETILIDVDSVSELTERIFDDNSALEVSDKPVVVLTRQAKHLGNMEELLETLDFQPVAIETTRFEPVIDEKLIKVCENLDRFTDIIFDSRNAVEIYMPLIDQRGMKIPDAANVLAVSAEVSKQLYKYGIRAMCPNNGNCIEALLRVKQLEDLGGRNILIVRGGKGSNRPAAKMRQRGATVEHANVYSQEMPDDCMASFQKMLSQHSNVAAVFLHNEESAINFMKAIHDDVNNFMATTLVVGSERVCRVARKHGWPFGIRWAESPSNKHMMLTFVGNRFKKSH
;
A
#
# COMPACT_ATOMS: atom_id res chain seq x y z
N MET A 1 -16.66 37.61 -52.07
CA MET A 1 -18.04 37.27 -51.64
C MET A 1 -18.65 36.41 -52.74
N GLN A 2 -18.65 35.09 -52.54
CA GLN A 2 -19.40 34.14 -53.36
C GLN A 2 -20.50 33.59 -52.46
N ASN A 3 -21.75 33.82 -52.84
CA ASN A 3 -22.93 33.33 -52.14
C ASN A 3 -23.08 31.84 -52.45
N PHE A 4 -22.88 31.01 -51.43
CA PHE A 4 -23.18 29.58 -51.48
C PHE A 4 -24.67 29.39 -51.15
N ASN A 5 -25.42 28.81 -52.08
CA ASN A 5 -26.83 28.48 -51.92
C ASN A 5 -26.96 27.11 -51.22
N PRO A 6 -27.54 27.01 -50.02
CA PRO A 6 -27.48 25.79 -49.20
C PRO A 6 -28.50 24.69 -49.57
N TYR A 7 -29.06 24.67 -50.79
CA TYR A 7 -30.17 23.78 -51.16
C TYR A 7 -29.93 22.85 -52.37
N GLU A 8 -28.69 22.57 -52.75
CA GLU A 8 -28.38 21.54 -53.75
C GLU A 8 -27.55 20.39 -53.15
N TRP A 9 -28.21 19.49 -52.43
CA TRP A 9 -27.91 18.06 -52.46
C TRP A 9 -29.15 17.28 -52.00
N ALA A 10 -29.96 16.86 -52.97
CA ALA A 10 -31.00 15.88 -52.79
C ALA A 10 -30.36 14.49 -52.93
N GLY A 11 -30.04 13.86 -51.80
CA GLY A 11 -29.92 12.41 -51.68
C GLY A 11 -31.20 11.90 -51.04
N GLU A 12 -31.74 10.80 -51.57
CA GLU A 12 -33.00 10.19 -51.16
C GLU A 12 -33.01 9.90 -49.64
N ASP A 13 -33.93 10.55 -48.91
CA ASP A 13 -34.26 10.20 -47.53
C ASP A 13 -34.98 8.84 -47.51
N GLU A 14 -34.22 7.75 -47.39
CA GLU A 14 -34.76 6.49 -46.88
C GLU A 14 -35.14 6.70 -45.42
N THR A 15 -36.39 7.12 -45.20
CA THR A 15 -37.01 7.04 -43.88
C THR A 15 -37.11 5.56 -43.51
N ILE A 16 -36.15 5.05 -42.73
CA ILE A 16 -36.25 3.75 -42.11
C ILE A 16 -37.38 3.84 -41.09
N LEU A 17 -38.59 3.46 -41.50
CA LEU A 17 -39.69 3.16 -40.59
C LEU A 17 -39.29 1.93 -39.80
N ILE A 18 -38.69 2.16 -38.64
CA ILE A 18 -38.45 1.09 -37.68
C ILE A 18 -39.83 0.67 -37.18
N ASP A 19 -40.23 -0.56 -37.52
CA ASP A 19 -41.46 -1.17 -37.05
C ASP A 19 -41.42 -1.21 -35.51
N VAL A 20 -42.27 -0.40 -34.87
CA VAL A 20 -42.24 -0.19 -33.42
C VAL A 20 -42.56 -1.50 -32.69
N ASP A 21 -43.36 -2.37 -33.31
CA ASP A 21 -43.68 -3.69 -32.76
C ASP A 21 -42.44 -4.61 -32.79
N SER A 22 -41.56 -4.47 -33.80
CA SER A 22 -40.29 -5.22 -33.86
C SER A 22 -39.28 -4.76 -32.81
N VAL A 23 -39.28 -3.46 -32.45
CA VAL A 23 -38.42 -2.93 -31.38
C VAL A 23 -38.95 -3.35 -30.02
N SER A 24 -40.28 -3.34 -29.83
CA SER A 24 -40.94 -3.82 -28.62
C SER A 24 -40.66 -5.31 -28.40
N GLU A 25 -40.82 -6.16 -29.43
CA GLU A 25 -40.49 -7.59 -29.35
C GLU A 25 -38.98 -7.84 -29.16
N LEU A 26 -38.10 -7.02 -29.76
CA LEU A 26 -36.65 -7.08 -29.51
C LEU A 26 -36.31 -6.65 -28.08
N THR A 27 -36.93 -5.60 -27.55
CA THR A 27 -36.73 -5.17 -26.17
C THR A 27 -37.29 -6.18 -25.17
N GLU A 28 -38.48 -6.75 -25.40
CA GLU A 28 -39.03 -7.79 -24.55
C GLU A 28 -38.16 -9.06 -24.62
N ARG A 29 -37.65 -9.48 -25.79
CA ARG A 29 -36.68 -10.59 -25.85
C ARG A 29 -35.36 -10.27 -25.15
N ILE A 30 -34.87 -9.03 -25.19
CA ILE A 30 -33.66 -8.62 -24.46
C ILE A 30 -33.91 -8.56 -22.94
N PHE A 31 -35.12 -8.21 -22.49
CA PHE A 31 -35.47 -8.13 -21.06
C PHE A 31 -35.96 -9.46 -20.45
N ASP A 32 -36.61 -10.32 -21.24
CA ASP A 32 -37.11 -11.64 -20.82
C ASP A 32 -36.03 -12.72 -20.90
N ASP A 33 -35.00 -12.55 -21.73
CA ASP A 33 -33.81 -13.42 -21.76
C ASP A 33 -32.79 -13.06 -20.65
N ASN A 34 -33.31 -12.70 -19.47
CA ASN A 34 -32.56 -12.51 -18.23
C ASN A 34 -31.97 -13.83 -17.69
N SER A 35 -32.24 -14.96 -18.35
CA SER A 35 -31.66 -16.27 -18.02
C SER A 35 -30.21 -16.47 -18.50
N ALA A 36 -29.65 -15.53 -19.27
CA ALA A 36 -28.29 -15.67 -19.83
C ALA A 36 -27.44 -14.39 -19.82
N LEU A 37 -27.82 -13.34 -19.07
CA LEU A 37 -26.81 -12.45 -18.53
C LEU A 37 -26.08 -13.25 -17.46
N GLU A 38 -25.04 -13.98 -17.85
CA GLU A 38 -24.04 -14.46 -16.90
C GLU A 38 -23.74 -13.27 -16.00
N VAL A 39 -24.07 -13.39 -14.71
CA VAL A 39 -23.60 -12.47 -13.69
C VAL A 39 -22.09 -12.56 -13.79
N SER A 40 -21.50 -11.67 -14.60
CA SER A 40 -20.07 -11.64 -14.82
C SER A 40 -19.48 -11.46 -13.44
N ASP A 41 -18.79 -12.49 -12.95
CA ASP A 41 -18.23 -12.48 -11.61
C ASP A 41 -17.36 -11.22 -11.52
N LYS A 42 -17.71 -10.33 -10.59
CA LYS A 42 -17.13 -8.99 -10.54
C LYS A 42 -15.61 -9.14 -10.50
N PRO A 43 -14.85 -8.39 -11.32
CA PRO A 43 -13.40 -8.51 -11.33
C PRO A 43 -12.85 -8.33 -9.91
N VAL A 44 -11.99 -9.26 -9.49
CA VAL A 44 -11.45 -9.27 -8.14
C VAL A 44 -10.30 -8.28 -8.02
N VAL A 45 -10.29 -7.54 -6.91
CA VAL A 45 -9.15 -6.72 -6.51
C VAL A 45 -8.64 -7.21 -5.16
N VAL A 46 -7.42 -7.74 -5.15
CA VAL A 46 -6.79 -8.28 -3.95
C VAL A 46 -6.07 -7.17 -3.18
N LEU A 47 -6.44 -7.01 -1.91
CA LEU A 47 -5.83 -6.07 -0.98
C LEU A 47 -4.92 -6.84 -0.01
N THR A 48 -3.61 -6.61 -0.06
CA THR A 48 -2.67 -7.54 0.59
C THR A 48 -2.23 -7.21 2.03
N ARG A 49 -2.92 -6.26 2.68
CA ARG A 49 -2.53 -5.73 4.00
C ARG A 49 -3.62 -5.97 5.04
N GLN A 50 -3.25 -5.83 6.31
CA GLN A 50 -4.15 -6.01 7.43
C GLN A 50 -5.41 -5.15 7.35
N ALA A 51 -6.55 -5.70 7.76
CA ALA A 51 -7.88 -5.07 7.67
C ALA A 51 -7.92 -3.66 8.30
N LYS A 52 -7.30 -3.49 9.49
CA LYS A 52 -7.21 -2.20 10.20
C LYS A 52 -6.57 -1.06 9.41
N HIS A 53 -5.92 -1.39 8.29
CA HIS A 53 -5.18 -0.47 7.48
C HIS A 53 -5.78 -0.23 6.08
N LEU A 54 -6.89 -0.90 5.77
CA LEU A 54 -7.62 -0.75 4.49
C LEU A 54 -8.45 0.53 4.45
N GLY A 55 -8.89 1.09 5.59
CA GLY A 55 -9.77 2.25 5.58
C GLY A 55 -11.04 1.95 4.78
N ASN A 56 -11.43 2.82 3.85
CA ASN A 56 -12.60 2.65 2.99
C ASN A 56 -12.28 2.05 1.60
N MET A 57 -11.14 1.38 1.44
CA MET A 57 -10.72 0.81 0.14
C MET A 57 -11.74 -0.19 -0.42
N GLU A 58 -12.30 -1.04 0.44
CA GLU A 58 -13.25 -2.08 0.05
C GLU A 58 -14.56 -1.45 -0.48
N GLU A 59 -15.16 -0.55 0.29
CA GLU A 59 -16.34 0.23 -0.11
C GLU A 59 -16.15 0.98 -1.44
N LEU A 60 -14.97 1.59 -1.64
CA LEU A 60 -14.63 2.28 -2.87
C LEU A 60 -14.51 1.32 -4.06
N LEU A 61 -13.95 0.13 -3.86
CA LEU A 61 -13.84 -0.89 -4.90
C LEU A 61 -15.20 -1.46 -5.28
N GLU A 62 -16.07 -1.73 -4.30
CA GLU A 62 -17.45 -2.15 -4.51
C GLU A 62 -18.25 -1.11 -5.31
N THR A 63 -18.10 0.18 -4.95
CA THR A 63 -18.71 1.30 -5.69
C THR A 63 -18.21 1.38 -7.14
N LEU A 64 -17.00 0.90 -7.42
CA LEU A 64 -16.39 0.83 -8.76
C LEU A 64 -16.64 -0.51 -9.46
N ASP A 65 -17.56 -1.31 -8.92
CA ASP A 65 -17.98 -2.60 -9.45
C ASP A 65 -16.86 -3.66 -9.51
N PHE A 66 -15.98 -3.64 -8.50
CA PHE A 66 -15.00 -4.69 -8.23
C PHE A 66 -15.41 -5.48 -6.99
N GLN A 67 -14.98 -6.74 -6.91
CA GLN A 67 -15.06 -7.54 -5.70
C GLN A 67 -13.74 -7.39 -4.91
N PRO A 68 -13.70 -6.66 -3.78
CA PRO A 68 -12.52 -6.64 -2.94
C PRO A 68 -12.33 -8.00 -2.26
N VAL A 69 -11.09 -8.48 -2.22
CA VAL A 69 -10.68 -9.65 -1.44
C VAL A 69 -9.44 -9.29 -0.63
N ALA A 70 -9.58 -9.25 0.69
CA ALA A 70 -8.45 -9.00 1.59
C ALA A 70 -7.69 -10.29 1.89
N ILE A 71 -6.40 -10.34 1.54
CA ILE A 71 -5.50 -11.46 1.87
C ILE A 71 -4.24 -10.88 2.49
N GLU A 72 -4.07 -11.05 3.79
CA GLU A 72 -2.87 -10.55 4.46
C GLU A 72 -1.62 -11.29 3.95
N THR A 73 -0.67 -10.54 3.37
CA THR A 73 0.63 -11.09 2.95
C THR A 73 1.73 -10.82 3.98
N THR A 74 1.43 -10.03 5.00
CA THR A 74 2.38 -9.61 6.02
C THR A 74 1.65 -9.38 7.34
N ARG A 75 2.07 -10.10 8.37
CA ARG A 75 1.65 -9.90 9.76
C ARG A 75 2.77 -9.23 10.54
N PHE A 76 2.38 -8.39 11.48
CA PHE A 76 3.29 -7.70 12.39
C PHE A 76 2.98 -8.15 13.81
N GLU A 77 3.83 -8.99 14.38
CA GLU A 77 3.64 -9.53 15.72
C GLU A 77 4.54 -8.80 16.72
N PRO A 78 4.01 -8.27 17.83
CA PRO A 78 4.83 -7.66 18.86
C PRO A 78 5.91 -8.61 19.37
N VAL A 79 7.13 -8.12 19.48
CA VAL A 79 8.26 -8.86 20.07
C VAL A 79 8.67 -8.12 21.32
N ILE A 80 8.42 -8.73 22.48
CA ILE A 80 8.78 -8.19 23.79
C ILE A 80 9.75 -9.16 24.44
N ASP A 81 11.04 -8.94 24.20
CA ASP A 81 12.13 -9.70 24.81
C ASP A 81 12.82 -8.92 25.93
N GLU A 82 13.71 -9.59 26.68
CA GLU A 82 14.48 -8.95 27.76
C GLU A 82 15.32 -7.77 27.28
N LYS A 83 15.79 -7.81 26.01
CA LYS A 83 16.62 -6.75 25.44
C LYS A 83 15.80 -5.49 25.23
N LEU A 84 14.59 -5.61 24.67
CA LEU A 84 13.67 -4.49 24.49
C LEU A 84 13.29 -3.90 25.85
N ILE A 85 12.97 -4.73 26.83
CA ILE A 85 12.64 -4.29 28.19
C ILE A 85 13.78 -3.46 28.79
N LYS A 86 15.02 -3.97 28.74
CA LYS A 86 16.21 -3.25 29.24
C LYS A 86 16.44 -1.93 28.52
N VAL A 87 16.18 -1.86 27.21
CA VAL A 87 16.28 -0.61 26.45
C VAL A 87 15.25 0.40 26.94
N CYS A 88 14.01 -0.03 27.16
CA CYS A 88 12.95 0.84 27.67
C CYS A 88 13.27 1.36 29.09
N GLU A 89 13.77 0.49 29.98
CA GLU A 89 14.13 0.87 31.36
C GLU A 89 15.25 1.90 31.44
N ASN A 90 16.03 2.06 30.36
CA ASN A 90 17.17 2.98 30.29
C ASN A 90 16.97 4.04 29.22
N LEU A 91 15.73 4.55 29.05
CA LEU A 91 15.40 5.54 28.04
C LEU A 91 16.13 6.88 28.20
N ASP A 92 16.40 7.30 29.44
CA ASP A 92 17.00 8.61 29.76
C ASP A 92 18.42 8.81 29.19
N ARG A 93 19.11 7.73 28.79
CA ARG A 93 20.45 7.82 28.21
C ARG A 93 20.46 8.21 26.73
N PHE A 94 19.31 8.15 26.05
CA PHE A 94 19.22 8.43 24.63
C PHE A 94 18.94 9.91 24.39
N THR A 95 19.81 10.54 23.59
CA THR A 95 19.65 11.93 23.15
C THR A 95 18.66 12.05 21.99
N ASP A 96 18.48 10.97 21.22
CA ASP A 96 17.60 10.94 20.07
C ASP A 96 16.86 9.59 19.99
N ILE A 97 15.58 9.64 19.65
CA ILE A 97 14.74 8.46 19.42
C ILE A 97 14.11 8.55 18.05
N ILE A 98 14.40 7.57 17.19
CA ILE A 98 13.95 7.51 15.80
C ILE A 98 12.92 6.41 15.64
N PHE A 99 11.74 6.75 15.12
CA PHE A 99 10.69 5.80 14.77
C PHE A 99 10.65 5.56 13.26
N ASP A 100 10.77 4.29 12.86
CA ASP A 100 10.89 3.90 11.45
C ASP A 100 9.56 3.59 10.75
N SER A 101 8.48 3.43 11.51
CA SER A 101 7.20 2.96 10.97
C SER A 101 6.05 3.27 11.93
N ARG A 102 4.83 3.29 11.39
CA ARG A 102 3.61 3.42 12.19
C ARG A 102 3.42 2.25 13.14
N ASN A 103 3.74 1.03 12.69
CA ASN A 103 3.63 -0.18 13.50
C ASN A 103 4.58 -0.13 14.70
N ALA A 104 5.80 0.40 14.51
CA ALA A 104 6.73 0.59 15.61
C ALA A 104 6.17 1.54 16.68
N VAL A 105 5.53 2.64 16.27
CA VAL A 105 4.86 3.58 17.19
C VAL A 105 3.67 2.92 17.90
N GLU A 106 2.79 2.25 17.14
CA GLU A 106 1.58 1.60 17.66
C GLU A 106 1.89 0.52 18.71
N ILE A 107 3.06 -0.12 18.62
CA ILE A 107 3.47 -1.17 19.56
C ILE A 107 4.32 -0.60 20.70
N TYR A 108 5.28 0.27 20.39
CA TYR A 108 6.23 0.75 21.38
C TYR A 108 5.63 1.73 22.39
N MET A 109 4.77 2.65 21.93
CA MET A 109 4.21 3.69 22.82
C MET A 109 3.32 3.08 23.92
N PRO A 110 2.40 2.14 23.62
CA PRO A 110 1.66 1.45 24.68
C PRO A 110 2.56 0.61 25.60
N LEU A 111 3.62 -0.02 25.05
CA LEU A 111 4.55 -0.84 25.85
C LEU A 111 5.26 -0.02 26.94
N ILE A 112 5.77 1.17 26.60
CA ILE A 112 6.46 2.00 27.59
C ILE A 112 5.46 2.60 28.60
N ASP A 113 4.28 3.01 28.14
CA ASP A 113 3.22 3.58 28.99
C ASP A 113 2.71 2.56 30.02
N GLN A 114 2.41 1.33 29.60
CA GLN A 114 1.99 0.23 30.49
C GLN A 114 3.02 -0.10 31.57
N ARG A 115 4.28 0.24 31.34
CA ARG A 115 5.37 0.02 32.30
C ARG A 115 5.72 1.28 33.10
N GLY A 116 4.93 2.33 33.00
CA GLY A 116 5.16 3.61 33.70
C GLY A 116 6.38 4.38 33.18
N MET A 117 6.84 4.06 31.97
CA MET A 117 7.97 4.73 31.31
C MET A 117 7.46 5.76 30.31
N LYS A 118 8.26 6.81 30.10
CA LYS A 118 7.96 7.85 29.11
C LYS A 118 9.18 8.15 28.25
N ILE A 119 8.95 8.70 27.06
CA ILE A 119 10.03 9.33 26.29
C ILE A 119 10.59 10.50 27.12
N PRO A 120 11.92 10.61 27.29
CA PRO A 120 12.50 11.71 28.04
C PRO A 120 12.21 13.06 27.37
N ASP A 121 11.85 14.07 28.16
CA ASP A 121 11.49 15.40 27.64
C ASP A 121 12.67 16.09 26.93
N ALA A 122 13.91 15.73 27.29
CA ALA A 122 15.13 16.23 26.68
C ALA A 122 15.52 15.50 25.38
N ALA A 123 14.90 14.37 25.05
CA ALA A 123 15.24 13.59 23.87
C ALA A 123 14.66 14.22 22.59
N ASN A 124 15.47 14.28 21.53
CA ASN A 124 14.96 14.63 20.21
C ASN A 124 14.19 13.44 19.63
N VAL A 125 12.91 13.63 19.28
CA VAL A 125 12.12 12.58 18.63
C VAL A 125 12.09 12.81 17.12
N LEU A 126 12.44 11.78 16.36
CA LEU A 126 12.44 11.79 14.91
C LEU A 126 11.53 10.70 14.35
N ALA A 127 10.87 11.02 13.25
CA ALA A 127 10.03 10.11 12.50
C ALA A 127 10.51 10.08 11.04
N VAL A 128 10.55 8.90 10.43
CA VAL A 128 11.03 8.79 9.04
C VAL A 128 10.11 9.40 8.00
N SER A 129 8.84 9.63 8.34
CA SER A 129 7.85 10.24 7.46
C SER A 129 6.81 11.06 8.24
N ALA A 130 6.07 11.89 7.52
CA ALA A 130 4.98 12.68 8.08
C ALA A 130 3.87 11.80 8.68
N GLU A 131 3.60 10.62 8.11
CA GLU A 131 2.61 9.67 8.65
C GLU A 131 3.06 9.07 9.99
N VAL A 132 4.34 8.77 10.14
CA VAL A 132 4.88 8.28 11.42
C VAL A 132 4.86 9.41 12.47
N SER A 133 5.19 10.64 12.08
CA SER A 133 5.07 11.82 12.96
C SER A 133 3.63 12.06 13.41
N LYS A 134 2.66 11.97 12.49
CA LYS A 134 1.21 12.04 12.81
C LYS A 134 0.77 10.94 13.78
N GLN A 135 1.34 9.73 13.67
CA GLN A 135 1.02 8.64 14.60
C GLN A 135 1.59 8.93 16.00
N LEU A 136 2.81 9.46 16.11
CA LEU A 136 3.41 9.88 17.39
C LEU A 136 2.62 11.02 18.05
N TYR A 137 2.10 11.95 17.25
CA TYR A 137 1.29 13.07 17.76
C TYR A 137 0.04 12.62 18.52
N LYS A 138 -0.53 11.46 18.18
CA LYS A 138 -1.66 10.85 18.92
C LYS A 138 -1.30 10.50 20.38
N TYR A 139 -0.01 10.32 20.66
CA TYR A 139 0.53 10.10 22.00
C TYR A 139 1.10 11.38 22.62
N GLY A 140 0.79 12.56 22.06
CA GLY A 140 1.31 13.84 22.52
C GLY A 140 2.77 14.12 22.14
N ILE A 141 3.41 13.25 21.35
CA ILE A 141 4.82 13.37 20.99
C ILE A 141 4.97 14.11 19.67
N ARG A 142 5.69 15.25 19.70
CA ARG A 142 6.06 15.99 18.49
C ARG A 142 7.37 15.44 17.94
N ALA A 143 7.34 14.92 16.72
CA ALA A 143 8.51 14.34 16.08
C ALA A 143 8.92 15.12 14.82
N MET A 144 10.21 15.40 14.68
CA MET A 144 10.78 15.95 13.45
C MET A 144 10.79 14.87 12.36
N CYS A 145 10.40 15.23 11.14
CA CYS A 145 10.47 14.34 9.97
C CYS A 145 11.13 15.06 8.79
N PRO A 146 11.70 14.34 7.81
CA PRO A 146 12.33 14.97 6.67
C PRO A 146 11.26 15.58 5.76
N ASN A 147 11.57 16.71 5.11
CA ASN A 147 10.66 17.32 4.12
C ASN A 147 10.46 16.43 2.89
N ASN A 148 11.50 15.68 2.51
CA ASN A 148 11.51 14.79 1.34
C ASN A 148 12.00 13.39 1.74
N GLY A 149 11.27 12.36 1.33
CA GLY A 149 11.57 10.95 1.61
C GLY A 149 10.81 10.40 2.81
N ASN A 150 10.82 9.07 2.95
CA ASN A 150 10.02 8.33 3.93
C ASN A 150 10.79 7.18 4.60
N CYS A 151 12.12 7.30 4.72
CA CYS A 151 12.99 6.29 5.29
C CYS A 151 14.10 6.91 6.16
N ILE A 152 14.78 6.11 6.97
CA ILE A 152 15.86 6.59 7.85
C ILE A 152 17.01 7.24 7.04
N GLU A 153 17.28 6.76 5.83
CA GLU A 153 18.28 7.38 4.95
C GLU A 153 17.91 8.82 4.55
N ALA A 154 16.62 9.15 4.49
CA ALA A 154 16.18 10.52 4.23
C ALA A 154 16.48 11.43 5.44
N LEU A 155 16.34 10.93 6.67
CA LEU A 155 16.76 11.65 7.88
C LEU A 155 18.25 11.98 7.83
N LEU A 156 19.11 11.08 7.34
CA LEU A 156 20.56 11.32 7.24
C LEU A 156 20.97 12.44 6.26
N ARG A 157 20.02 13.02 5.53
CA ARG A 157 20.22 14.20 4.67
C ARG A 157 19.85 15.51 5.38
N VAL A 158 19.26 15.44 6.57
CA VAL A 158 18.93 16.61 7.38
C VAL A 158 20.23 17.15 7.98
N LYS A 159 20.48 18.46 7.78
CA LYS A 159 21.70 19.14 8.22
C LYS A 159 22.02 18.94 9.71
N GLN A 160 20.98 18.90 10.55
CA GLN A 160 21.09 18.68 11.99
C GLN A 160 21.59 17.28 12.39
N LEU A 161 21.63 16.34 11.43
CA LEU A 161 22.11 14.96 11.62
C LEU A 161 23.41 14.68 10.83
N GLU A 162 24.09 15.71 10.35
CA GLU A 162 25.40 15.58 9.67
C GLU A 162 26.52 15.22 10.64
N ASP A 163 26.54 15.87 11.81
CA ASP A 163 27.42 15.54 12.93
C ASP A 163 26.59 14.91 14.06
N LEU A 164 26.96 13.69 14.42
CA LEU A 164 26.28 12.90 15.46
C LEU A 164 27.24 12.55 16.60
N GLY A 165 28.38 13.24 16.70
CA GLY A 165 29.35 13.05 17.78
C GLY A 165 28.70 13.15 19.16
N GLY A 166 28.92 12.12 19.98
CA GLY A 166 28.41 12.07 21.35
C GLY A 166 26.90 11.82 21.49
N ARG A 167 26.18 11.60 20.39
CA ARG A 167 24.75 11.27 20.44
C ARG A 167 24.52 9.79 20.73
N ASN A 168 23.55 9.52 21.59
CA ASN A 168 23.05 8.18 21.86
C ASN A 168 21.68 8.04 21.22
N ILE A 169 21.62 7.28 20.14
CA ILE A 169 20.43 7.18 19.29
C ILE A 169 19.76 5.83 19.52
N LEU A 170 18.49 5.86 19.89
CA LEU A 170 17.61 4.69 19.84
C LEU A 170 16.84 4.68 18.53
N ILE A 171 16.91 3.58 17.78
CA ILE A 171 16.04 3.34 16.62
C ILE A 171 14.96 2.36 17.04
N VAL A 172 13.73 2.84 17.17
CA VAL A 172 12.53 2.05 17.41
C VAL A 172 12.00 1.59 16.05
N ARG A 173 12.06 0.28 15.84
CA ARG A 173 11.80 -0.35 14.54
C ARG A 173 11.20 -1.73 14.68
N GLY A 174 10.81 -2.33 13.58
CA GLY A 174 10.57 -3.77 13.54
C GLY A 174 11.05 -4.45 12.28
N GLY A 175 10.93 -5.76 12.26
CA GLY A 175 11.36 -6.61 11.15
C GLY A 175 12.85 -6.52 10.80
N LYS A 176 13.21 -7.12 9.65
CA LYS A 176 14.59 -7.18 9.12
C LYS A 176 14.97 -5.95 8.29
N GLY A 177 14.59 -4.74 8.72
CA GLY A 177 15.03 -3.48 8.09
C GLY A 177 16.56 -3.31 7.97
N SER A 178 17.01 -2.42 7.09
CA SER A 178 18.43 -2.25 6.78
C SER A 178 19.27 -1.79 7.99
N ASN A 179 20.45 -2.38 8.16
CA ASN A 179 21.45 -1.91 9.14
C ASN A 179 22.34 -0.77 8.62
N ARG A 180 22.25 -0.46 7.31
CA ARG A 180 23.09 0.58 6.68
C ARG A 180 22.92 1.97 7.29
N PRO A 181 21.70 2.44 7.63
CA PRO A 181 21.52 3.76 8.23
C PRO A 181 22.20 3.86 9.60
N ALA A 182 22.05 2.84 10.45
CA ALA A 182 22.70 2.78 11.76
C ALA A 182 24.22 2.76 11.64
N ALA A 183 24.78 2.01 10.69
CA ALA A 183 26.21 2.02 10.41
C ALA A 183 26.72 3.42 10.01
N LYS A 184 25.96 4.14 9.17
CA LYS A 184 26.30 5.50 8.76
C LYS A 184 26.19 6.51 9.91
N MET A 185 25.23 6.35 10.82
CA MET A 185 25.13 7.16 12.05
C MET A 185 26.34 6.94 12.95
N ARG A 186 26.76 5.67 13.13
CA ARG A 186 27.97 5.34 13.90
C ARG A 186 29.24 5.93 13.26
N GLN A 187 29.34 5.90 11.93
CA GLN A 187 30.44 6.57 11.20
C GLN A 187 30.45 8.09 11.42
N ARG A 188 29.31 8.71 11.72
CA ARG A 188 29.18 10.13 12.08
C ARG A 188 29.37 10.40 13.58
N GLY A 189 29.80 9.41 14.37
CA GLY A 189 30.16 9.58 15.79
C GLY A 189 29.07 9.26 16.81
N ALA A 190 27.90 8.75 16.40
CA ALA A 190 26.85 8.34 17.33
C ALA A 190 27.05 6.92 17.87
N THR A 191 26.58 6.68 19.08
CA THR A 191 26.21 5.34 19.55
C THR A 191 24.78 5.06 19.09
N VAL A 192 24.53 3.88 18.51
CA VAL A 192 23.22 3.53 17.98
C VAL A 192 22.78 2.18 18.51
N GLU A 193 21.59 2.13 19.09
CA GLU A 193 20.91 0.91 19.52
C GLU A 193 19.55 0.76 18.86
N HIS A 194 19.09 -0.48 18.76
CA HIS A 194 17.81 -0.80 18.14
C HIS A 194 16.86 -1.39 19.19
N ALA A 195 15.65 -0.84 19.24
CA ALA A 195 14.48 -1.48 19.84
C ALA A 195 13.70 -2.16 18.71
N ASN A 196 13.83 -3.48 18.59
CA ASN A 196 13.03 -4.28 17.66
C ASN A 196 11.72 -4.65 18.36
N VAL A 197 10.63 -3.98 17.99
CA VAL A 197 9.36 -4.07 18.73
C VAL A 197 8.36 -5.02 18.08
N TYR A 198 8.64 -5.49 16.86
CA TYR A 198 7.83 -6.49 16.17
C TYR A 198 8.65 -7.36 15.22
N SER A 199 8.18 -8.59 14.99
CA SER A 199 8.58 -9.42 13.84
C SER A 199 7.61 -9.19 12.67
N GLN A 200 8.12 -9.43 11.48
CA GLN A 200 7.35 -9.29 10.25
C GLN A 200 7.41 -10.62 9.52
N GLU A 201 6.25 -11.26 9.35
CA GLU A 201 6.13 -12.63 8.90
C GLU A 201 5.01 -12.77 7.87
N MET A 202 5.10 -13.77 7.02
CA MET A 202 4.00 -14.15 6.13
C MET A 202 2.98 -14.93 6.98
N PRO A 203 1.68 -14.57 6.96
CA PRO A 203 0.66 -15.37 7.62
C PRO A 203 0.67 -16.84 7.15
N ASP A 204 0.50 -17.78 8.07
CA ASP A 204 0.48 -19.22 7.75
C ASP A 204 -0.60 -19.59 6.74
N ASP A 205 -1.73 -18.88 6.77
CA ASP A 205 -2.88 -19.05 5.90
C ASP A 205 -2.78 -18.27 4.58
N CYS A 206 -1.71 -17.50 4.35
CA CYS A 206 -1.58 -16.65 3.17
C CYS A 206 -1.62 -17.46 1.87
N MET A 207 -0.87 -18.56 1.78
CA MET A 207 -0.87 -19.43 0.58
C MET A 207 -2.25 -20.06 0.34
N ALA A 208 -2.84 -20.63 1.38
CA ALA A 208 -4.16 -21.25 1.32
C ALA A 208 -5.25 -20.22 0.93
N SER A 209 -5.11 -18.97 1.38
CA SER A 209 -6.02 -17.88 1.03
C SER A 209 -5.96 -17.50 -0.45
N PHE A 210 -4.75 -17.45 -1.04
CA PHE A 210 -4.61 -17.23 -2.48
C PHE A 210 -5.17 -18.40 -3.30
N GLN A 211 -4.90 -19.64 -2.89
CA GLN A 211 -5.45 -20.83 -3.55
C GLN A 211 -6.98 -20.85 -3.49
N LYS A 212 -7.56 -20.54 -2.32
CA LYS A 212 -9.01 -20.42 -2.15
C LYS A 212 -9.60 -19.31 -3.02
N MET A 213 -8.94 -18.15 -3.08
CA MET A 213 -9.40 -17.05 -3.93
C MET A 213 -9.40 -17.45 -5.41
N LEU A 214 -8.33 -18.10 -5.89
CA LEU A 214 -8.23 -18.58 -7.27
C LEU A 214 -9.21 -19.71 -7.61
N SER A 215 -9.64 -20.51 -6.63
CA SER A 215 -10.67 -21.53 -6.86
C SER A 215 -12.09 -20.97 -6.90
N GLN A 216 -12.30 -19.78 -6.33
CA GLN A 216 -13.60 -19.10 -6.29
C GLN A 216 -13.76 -18.08 -7.42
N HIS A 217 -12.65 -17.53 -7.92
CA HIS A 217 -12.66 -16.43 -8.88
C HIS A 217 -11.67 -16.67 -10.02
N SER A 218 -12.15 -16.51 -11.26
CA SER A 218 -11.35 -16.68 -12.47
C SER A 218 -10.75 -15.37 -12.99
N ASN A 219 -11.22 -14.21 -12.51
CA ASN A 219 -10.84 -12.89 -13.01
C ASN A 219 -10.28 -11.99 -11.91
N VAL A 220 -8.95 -11.99 -11.75
CA VAL A 220 -8.24 -11.07 -10.87
C VAL A 220 -7.78 -9.85 -11.66
N ALA A 221 -8.42 -8.69 -11.47
CA ALA A 221 -8.05 -7.47 -12.17
C ALA A 221 -6.78 -6.82 -11.60
N ALA A 222 -6.63 -6.82 -10.27
CA ALA A 222 -5.48 -6.20 -9.63
C ALA A 222 -5.10 -6.80 -8.27
N VAL A 223 -3.83 -6.62 -7.91
CA VAL A 223 -3.30 -6.94 -6.58
C VAL A 223 -2.51 -5.73 -6.06
N PHE A 224 -2.82 -5.29 -4.84
CA PHE A 224 -2.23 -4.09 -4.23
C PHE A 224 -1.09 -4.43 -3.27
N LEU A 225 0.15 -4.10 -3.63
CA LEU A 225 1.35 -4.40 -2.83
C LEU A 225 1.98 -3.12 -2.27
N HIS A 226 1.94 -2.95 -0.95
CA HIS A 226 2.26 -1.68 -0.31
C HIS A 226 3.75 -1.51 0.01
N ASN A 227 4.45 -2.61 0.22
CA ASN A 227 5.87 -2.63 0.58
C ASN A 227 6.58 -3.82 -0.05
N GLU A 228 7.91 -3.85 0.07
CA GLU A 228 8.76 -4.87 -0.55
C GLU A 228 8.43 -6.28 -0.02
N GLU A 229 8.18 -6.43 1.28
CA GLU A 229 7.86 -7.73 1.88
C GLU A 229 6.54 -8.28 1.36
N SER A 230 5.50 -7.43 1.21
CA SER A 230 4.22 -7.84 0.64
C SER A 230 4.39 -8.37 -0.79
N ALA A 231 5.31 -7.79 -1.57
CA ALA A 231 5.62 -8.29 -2.91
C ALA A 231 6.38 -9.62 -2.87
N ILE A 232 7.35 -9.76 -1.97
CA ILE A 232 8.09 -11.02 -1.77
C ILE A 232 7.14 -12.15 -1.38
N ASN A 233 6.29 -11.91 -0.38
CA ASN A 233 5.37 -12.91 0.16
C ASN A 233 4.25 -13.23 -0.82
N PHE A 234 3.74 -12.25 -1.56
CA PHE A 234 2.83 -12.50 -2.67
C PHE A 234 3.47 -13.43 -3.72
N MET A 235 4.68 -13.11 -4.21
CA MET A 235 5.36 -13.93 -5.22
C MET A 235 5.64 -15.36 -4.73
N LYS A 236 5.92 -15.55 -3.44
CA LYS A 236 6.01 -16.88 -2.83
C LYS A 236 4.67 -17.59 -2.81
N ALA A 237 3.60 -16.89 -2.42
CA ALA A 237 2.27 -17.46 -2.27
C ALA A 237 1.68 -17.97 -3.58
N ILE A 238 2.00 -17.31 -4.70
CA ILE A 238 1.47 -17.63 -6.02
C ILE A 238 2.49 -18.33 -6.92
N HIS A 239 3.57 -18.89 -6.37
CA HIS A 239 4.69 -19.40 -7.16
C HIS A 239 4.26 -20.35 -8.30
N ASP A 240 3.41 -21.33 -7.96
CA ASP A 240 2.92 -22.34 -8.91
C ASP A 240 1.75 -21.83 -9.77
N ASP A 241 1.11 -20.73 -9.36
CA ASP A 241 -0.13 -20.19 -9.92
C ASP A 241 0.08 -18.88 -10.70
N VAL A 242 1.33 -18.46 -10.95
CA VAL A 242 1.63 -17.13 -11.50
C VAL A 242 0.88 -16.87 -12.81
N ASN A 243 0.70 -17.88 -13.66
CA ASN A 243 0.00 -17.75 -14.94
C ASN A 243 -1.50 -17.43 -14.79
N ASN A 244 -2.13 -17.78 -13.67
CA ASN A 244 -3.51 -17.40 -13.37
C ASN A 244 -3.67 -15.88 -13.20
N PHE A 245 -2.56 -15.14 -13.10
CA PHE A 245 -2.55 -13.69 -13.00
C PHE A 245 -2.13 -12.98 -14.30
N MET A 246 -2.19 -13.63 -15.46
CA MET A 246 -1.76 -13.04 -16.73
C MET A 246 -2.47 -11.71 -17.07
N ALA A 247 -3.76 -11.59 -16.75
CA ALA A 247 -4.54 -10.37 -16.95
C ALA A 247 -4.43 -9.36 -15.78
N THR A 248 -3.74 -9.73 -14.70
CA THR A 248 -3.67 -8.95 -13.46
C THR A 248 -2.68 -7.80 -13.57
N THR A 249 -3.09 -6.62 -13.08
CA THR A 249 -2.18 -5.50 -12.86
C THR A 249 -1.71 -5.45 -11.40
N LEU A 250 -0.41 -5.46 -11.13
CA LEU A 250 0.09 -5.10 -9.80
C LEU A 250 0.03 -3.59 -9.61
N VAL A 251 -0.63 -3.16 -8.54
CA VAL A 251 -0.61 -1.77 -8.08
C VAL A 251 0.32 -1.71 -6.87
N VAL A 252 1.47 -1.07 -7.02
CA VAL A 252 2.53 -1.09 -6.01
C VAL A 252 2.77 0.28 -5.38
N GLY A 253 3.12 0.32 -4.10
CA GLY A 253 3.24 1.59 -3.35
C GLY A 253 4.45 2.46 -3.71
N SER A 254 5.41 1.95 -4.50
CA SER A 254 6.56 2.71 -5.01
C SER A 254 7.32 1.96 -6.11
N GLU A 255 8.22 2.66 -6.80
CA GLU A 255 9.16 2.07 -7.77
C GLU A 255 10.06 0.99 -7.14
N ARG A 256 10.40 1.11 -5.86
CA ARG A 256 11.19 0.08 -5.15
C ARG A 256 10.44 -1.25 -5.09
N VAL A 257 9.15 -1.22 -4.78
CA VAL A 257 8.31 -2.42 -4.73
C VAL A 257 8.16 -3.04 -6.12
N CYS A 258 8.03 -2.21 -7.16
CA CYS A 258 8.05 -2.66 -8.57
C CYS A 258 9.32 -3.47 -8.87
N ARG A 259 10.51 -2.93 -8.55
CA ARG A 259 11.79 -3.63 -8.74
C ARG A 259 11.87 -4.96 -7.97
N VAL A 260 11.35 -4.99 -6.75
CA VAL A 260 11.31 -6.22 -5.96
C VAL A 260 10.38 -7.26 -6.59
N ALA A 261 9.18 -6.89 -7.02
CA ALA A 261 8.26 -7.82 -7.71
C ALA A 261 8.88 -8.39 -9.00
N ARG A 262 9.51 -7.55 -9.83
CA ARG A 262 10.24 -7.99 -11.04
C ARG A 262 11.38 -8.94 -10.72
N LYS A 263 12.21 -8.60 -9.71
CA LYS A 263 13.32 -9.43 -9.28
C LYS A 263 12.86 -10.83 -8.82
N HIS A 264 11.67 -10.93 -8.25
CA HIS A 264 11.07 -12.21 -7.81
C HIS A 264 10.24 -12.90 -8.90
N GLY A 265 10.31 -12.43 -10.14
CA GLY A 265 9.77 -13.14 -11.30
C GLY A 265 8.40 -12.69 -11.79
N TRP A 266 7.83 -11.58 -11.28
CA TRP A 266 6.55 -11.09 -11.82
C TRP A 266 6.68 -10.67 -13.29
N PRO A 267 5.96 -11.30 -14.24
CA PRO A 267 6.15 -11.04 -15.67
C PRO A 267 5.15 -10.01 -16.23
N PHE A 268 4.00 -9.79 -15.59
CA PHE A 268 2.88 -9.02 -16.15
C PHE A 268 2.91 -7.52 -15.80
N GLY A 269 1.80 -6.81 -16.00
CA GLY A 269 1.69 -5.37 -15.78
C GLY A 269 1.97 -4.96 -14.33
N ILE A 270 2.71 -3.85 -14.16
CA ILE A 270 2.91 -3.19 -12.86
C ILE A 270 2.66 -1.69 -13.03
N ARG A 271 1.93 -1.09 -12.09
CA ARG A 271 1.79 0.36 -11.92
C ARG A 271 2.23 0.72 -10.52
N TRP A 272 3.11 1.70 -10.37
CA TRP A 272 3.51 2.17 -9.05
C TRP A 272 2.90 3.53 -8.73
N ALA A 273 2.49 3.70 -7.48
CA ALA A 273 1.96 4.93 -6.95
C ALA A 273 3.09 5.87 -6.49
N GLU A 274 2.72 7.14 -6.31
CA GLU A 274 3.61 8.16 -5.73
C GLU A 274 3.96 7.85 -4.27
N SER A 275 3.02 7.26 -3.52
CA SER A 275 3.25 6.80 -2.16
C SER A 275 2.43 5.54 -1.84
N PRO A 276 2.76 4.79 -0.78
CA PRO A 276 2.02 3.60 -0.37
C PRO A 276 0.71 3.94 0.37
N SER A 277 0.20 5.17 0.24
CA SER A 277 -1.09 5.56 0.80
C SER A 277 -2.24 4.98 0.00
N ASN A 278 -3.33 4.63 0.68
CA ASN A 278 -4.56 4.08 0.06
C ASN A 278 -5.05 5.00 -1.07
N LYS A 279 -5.05 6.32 -0.83
CA LYS A 279 -5.42 7.33 -1.82
C LYS A 279 -4.57 7.25 -3.09
N HIS A 280 -3.25 7.29 -2.97
CA HIS A 280 -2.38 7.29 -4.15
C HIS A 280 -2.44 5.96 -4.91
N MET A 281 -2.48 4.84 -4.20
CA MET A 281 -2.63 3.53 -4.84
C MET A 281 -3.97 3.38 -5.57
N MET A 282 -5.07 3.88 -4.99
CA MET A 282 -6.36 3.91 -5.69
C MET A 282 -6.34 4.81 -6.91
N LEU A 283 -5.77 6.02 -6.82
CA LEU A 283 -5.63 6.91 -7.99
C LEU A 283 -4.82 6.25 -9.11
N THR A 284 -3.76 5.52 -8.77
CA THR A 284 -2.97 4.75 -9.75
C THR A 284 -3.77 3.61 -10.38
N PHE A 285 -4.63 2.96 -9.61
CA PHE A 285 -5.51 1.89 -10.10
C PHE A 285 -6.58 2.45 -11.05
N VAL A 286 -7.35 3.45 -10.61
CA VAL A 286 -8.51 4.00 -11.35
C VAL A 286 -8.12 4.99 -12.44
N GLY A 287 -6.92 5.58 -12.38
CA GLY A 287 -6.49 6.69 -13.24
C GLY A 287 -6.49 6.41 -14.75
N ASN A 288 -6.63 5.15 -15.18
CA ASN A 288 -6.83 4.77 -16.58
C ASN A 288 -8.27 4.36 -16.93
N ARG A 289 -9.18 4.17 -15.97
CA ARG A 289 -10.62 4.00 -16.27
C ARG A 289 -11.25 5.31 -16.75
N PHE A 290 -10.70 6.45 -16.31
CA PHE A 290 -11.17 7.80 -16.66
C PHE A 290 -10.24 8.58 -17.62
N LYS A 291 -9.08 8.04 -17.99
CA LYS A 291 -8.27 8.59 -19.09
C LYS A 291 -8.70 7.96 -20.43
N LYS A 292 -9.87 8.36 -20.92
CA LYS A 292 -10.16 8.42 -22.35
C LYS A 292 -10.41 9.88 -22.73
N SER A 293 -9.42 10.43 -23.43
CA SER A 293 -9.43 11.58 -24.35
C SER A 293 -7.99 12.10 -24.34
N HIS A 294 -7.23 11.84 -25.41
CA HIS A 294 -7.08 12.71 -26.58
C HIS A 294 -6.73 11.82 -27.77
#